data_AF-A0A9C8G6U5-F1
#
_entry.id   AF-A0A9C8G6U5-F1
#
_cell.length_a   1.000
_cell.length_b   1.000
_cell.length_c   1.000
_cell.angle_alpha   90.00
_cell.angle_beta   90.00
_cell.angle_gamma   90.00
#
_symmetry.space_group_name_H-M   'P 1'
#
loop_
_entity.id
_entity.type
_entity.pdbx_description
1 polymer ?
#
loop_
_entity_poly.entity_id
_entity_poly.type
_entity_poly.pdbx_seq_one_letter_code
_entity_poly.pdbx_strand_id
1 'polypeptide(L)'
;MAEKLLTLGVIGTSSKENEHRLPIHPEHLPRIEPHLSPQIFVETGYGNRFGADEDYLRAHTGGIRSREALFEQCDIILLPKPTPEDFPYFREGQILWGWPHCVQGKAITQLGIDKRLTMIAWEAMYVWRSEQTPGMHTFYKNNE
;
A
#
# COMPACT_ATOMS: atom_id res chain seq x y z
N MET A 1 17.79 -8.52 20.63
CA MET A 1 17.05 -9.32 19.63
C MET A 1 16.96 -8.47 18.38
N ALA A 2 17.25 -8.98 17.19
CA ALA A 2 17.05 -8.20 15.97
C ALA A 2 15.55 -7.86 15.86
N GLU A 3 15.21 -6.60 15.63
CA GLU A 3 13.82 -6.21 15.42
C GLU A 3 13.26 -6.96 14.20
N LYS A 4 12.12 -7.62 14.39
CA LYS A 4 11.44 -8.33 13.30
C LYS A 4 10.85 -7.28 12.36
N LEU A 5 11.25 -7.32 11.10
CA LEU A 5 10.66 -6.48 10.06
C LEU A 5 9.17 -6.81 9.87
N LEU A 6 8.38 -5.77 9.61
CA LEU A 6 6.97 -5.91 9.22
C LEU A 6 6.87 -6.41 7.78
N THR A 7 5.81 -7.16 7.50
CA THR A 7 5.48 -7.64 6.16
C THR A 7 4.60 -6.63 5.42
N LEU A 8 4.89 -6.40 4.14
CA LEU A 8 4.18 -5.46 3.26
C LEU A 8 3.40 -6.23 2.19
N GLY A 9 2.08 -6.06 2.16
CA GLY A 9 1.22 -6.52 1.08
C GLY A 9 0.93 -5.38 0.11
N VAL A 10 1.25 -5.58 -1.17
CA VAL A 10 1.13 -4.57 -2.22
C VAL A 10 -0.02 -4.94 -3.15
N ILE A 11 -1.09 -4.16 -3.07
CA ILE A 11 -2.32 -4.39 -3.83
C ILE A 11 -2.20 -3.71 -5.20
N GLY A 12 -2.40 -4.47 -6.28
CA GLY A 12 -2.23 -4.00 -7.66
C GLY A 12 -3.55 -3.65 -8.35
N THR A 13 -4.67 -4.18 -7.86
CA THR A 13 -6.00 -3.94 -8.42
C THR A 13 -6.86 -3.09 -7.50
N SER A 14 -7.82 -2.36 -8.08
CA SER A 14 -8.67 -1.41 -7.37
C SER A 14 -10.12 -1.60 -7.80
N SER A 15 -11.04 -1.56 -6.84
CA SER A 15 -12.48 -1.48 -7.12
C SER A 15 -12.93 -0.08 -7.53
N LYS A 16 -12.09 0.94 -7.33
CA LYS A 16 -12.42 2.30 -7.76
C LYS A 16 -12.35 2.37 -9.29
N GLU A 17 -13.45 2.83 -9.89
CA GLU A 17 -13.54 3.02 -11.33
C GLU A 17 -12.37 3.86 -11.87
N ASN A 18 -11.80 3.42 -12.99
CA ASN A 18 -10.67 4.06 -13.69
C ASN A 18 -9.37 4.19 -12.87
N GLU A 19 -9.27 3.55 -11.70
CA GLU A 19 -8.02 3.48 -10.96
C GLU A 19 -7.15 2.33 -11.51
N HIS A 20 -6.07 2.69 -12.19
CA HIS A 20 -5.16 1.76 -12.85
C HIS A 20 -3.71 1.91 -12.41
N ARG A 21 -3.44 2.81 -11.46
CA ARG A 21 -2.09 3.04 -10.97
C ARG A 21 -1.67 1.88 -10.08
N LEU A 22 -0.39 1.55 -10.14
CA LEU A 22 0.25 0.68 -9.17
C LEU A 22 0.91 1.53 -8.08
N PRO A 23 0.86 1.10 -6.82
CA PRO A 23 1.58 1.78 -5.75
C PRO A 23 3.11 1.73 -5.94
N ILE A 24 3.63 0.67 -6.58
CA ILE A 24 5.05 0.53 -6.93
C ILE A 24 5.14 0.06 -8.38
N HIS A 25 5.79 0.84 -9.25
CA HIS A 25 6.05 0.37 -10.61
C HIS A 25 6.95 -0.88 -10.57
N PRO A 26 6.67 -1.98 -11.32
CA PRO A 26 7.45 -3.22 -11.25
C PRO A 26 8.95 -3.01 -11.45
N GLU A 27 9.36 -2.13 -12.37
CA GLU A 27 10.77 -1.77 -12.61
C GLU A 27 11.46 -1.07 -11.42
N HIS A 28 10.71 -0.64 -10.40
CA HIS A 28 11.25 -0.03 -9.20
C HIS A 28 11.52 -1.07 -8.09
N LEU A 29 10.96 -2.29 -8.18
CA LEU A 29 11.18 -3.35 -7.20
C LEU A 29 12.67 -3.69 -6.97
N PRO A 30 13.53 -3.76 -8.01
CA PRO A 30 14.97 -4.02 -7.80
C PRO A 30 15.71 -2.89 -7.07
N ARG A 31 15.10 -1.70 -6.94
CA ARG A 31 15.69 -0.56 -6.23
C ARG A 31 15.46 -0.64 -4.72
N ILE A 32 14.61 -1.58 -4.27
CA ILE A 32 14.35 -1.80 -2.86
C ILE A 32 15.53 -2.55 -2.26
N GLU A 33 15.96 -2.10 -1.07
CA GLU A 33 17.01 -2.74 -0.28
C GLU A 33 16.83 -4.27 -0.18
N PRO A 34 17.86 -5.08 -0.48
CA PRO A 34 17.73 -6.55 -0.54
C PRO A 34 17.22 -7.19 0.76
N HIS A 35 17.48 -6.57 1.91
CA HIS A 35 17.01 -7.08 3.21
C HIS A 35 15.51 -6.82 3.47
N LEU A 36 14.88 -5.90 2.72
CA LEU A 36 13.44 -5.60 2.79
C LEU A 36 12.63 -6.41 1.78
N SER A 37 13.18 -6.67 0.59
CA SER A 37 12.49 -7.36 -0.51
C SER A 37 11.79 -8.67 -0.08
N PRO A 38 12.40 -9.56 0.74
CA PRO A 38 11.73 -10.78 1.22
C PRO A 38 10.47 -10.56 2.06
N GLN A 39 10.25 -9.34 2.58
CA GLN A 39 9.07 -8.98 3.36
C GLN A 39 7.96 -8.36 2.53
N ILE A 40 8.18 -8.17 1.22
CA ILE A 40 7.22 -7.55 0.31
C ILE A 40 6.51 -8.65 -0.47
N PHE A 41 5.19 -8.66 -0.45
CA PHE A 41 4.37 -9.59 -1.22
C PHE A 41 3.44 -8.80 -2.13
N VAL A 42 3.33 -9.20 -3.39
CA VAL A 42 2.49 -8.52 -4.40
C VAL A 42 1.25 -9.35 -4.72
N GLU A 43 0.18 -8.69 -5.14
CA GLU A 43 -1.06 -9.35 -5.52
C GLU A 43 -0.90 -10.25 -6.76
N THR A 44 -1.67 -11.33 -6.85
CA THR A 44 -1.78 -12.10 -8.09
C THR A 44 -2.15 -11.20 -9.27
N GLY A 45 -1.37 -11.28 -10.36
CA GLY A 45 -1.54 -10.43 -11.54
C GLY A 45 -1.01 -8.99 -11.37
N TYR A 46 -0.25 -8.70 -10.31
CA TYR A 46 0.41 -7.41 -10.13
C TYR A 46 1.28 -7.05 -11.33
N GLY A 47 1.16 -5.83 -11.85
CA GLY A 47 2.02 -5.41 -12.97
C GLY A 47 1.62 -5.93 -14.35
N ASN A 48 0.58 -6.76 -14.51
CA ASN A 48 0.16 -7.30 -15.81
C ASN A 48 -0.08 -6.22 -16.87
N ARG A 49 -0.72 -5.10 -16.48
CA ARG A 49 -0.95 -3.94 -17.37
C ARG A 49 0.34 -3.25 -17.84
N PHE A 50 1.44 -3.51 -17.16
CA PHE A 50 2.77 -2.96 -17.43
C PHE A 50 3.73 -4.04 -17.99
N GLY A 51 3.22 -5.23 -18.33
CA GLY A 51 4.00 -6.32 -18.90
C GLY A 51 4.96 -6.99 -17.90
N ALA A 52 4.71 -6.87 -16.59
CA ALA A 52 5.53 -7.53 -15.59
C ALA A 52 5.32 -9.04 -15.61
N ASP A 53 6.43 -9.77 -15.59
CA ASP A 53 6.47 -11.23 -15.55
C ASP A 53 6.42 -11.75 -14.10
N GLU A 54 5.74 -12.87 -13.84
CA GLU A 54 5.63 -13.42 -12.48
C GLU A 54 6.96 -13.88 -11.91
N ASP A 55 7.85 -14.48 -12.71
CA ASP A 55 9.17 -14.90 -12.26
C ASP A 55 10.03 -13.68 -11.93
N TYR A 56 9.91 -12.61 -12.73
CA TYR A 56 10.52 -11.32 -12.40
C TYR A 56 10.03 -10.77 -11.06
N LEU A 57 8.73 -10.80 -10.78
CA LEU A 57 8.19 -10.32 -9.51
C LEU A 57 8.68 -11.18 -8.34
N ARG A 58 8.69 -12.52 -8.48
CA ARG A 58 9.18 -13.44 -7.44
C ARG A 58 10.67 -13.28 -7.16
N ALA A 59 11.47 -12.90 -8.16
CA ALA A 59 12.90 -12.65 -7.97
C ALA A 59 13.19 -11.38 -7.15
N HIS A 60 12.25 -10.42 -7.10
CA HIS A 60 12.44 -9.11 -6.46
C HIS A 60 11.50 -8.85 -5.28
N THR A 61 10.73 -9.85 -4.86
CA THR A 61 9.78 -9.77 -3.76
C THR A 61 9.81 -11.07 -2.94
N GLY A 62 9.23 -11.06 -1.74
CA GLY A 62 8.94 -12.26 -0.96
C GLY A 62 7.93 -13.20 -1.62
N GLY A 63 7.21 -12.74 -2.66
CA GLY A 63 6.39 -13.57 -3.52
C GLY A 63 5.06 -12.94 -3.91
N ILE A 64 4.24 -13.75 -4.56
CA ILE A 64 2.92 -13.36 -5.08
C ILE A 64 1.83 -14.07 -4.25
N ARG A 65 0.78 -13.35 -3.87
CA ARG A 65 -0.33 -13.87 -3.05
C ARG A 65 -1.68 -13.34 -3.56
N SER A 66 -2.77 -14.04 -3.25
CA SER A 66 -4.11 -13.51 -3.49
C SER A 66 -4.37 -12.27 -2.64
N ARG A 67 -5.35 -11.46 -3.03
CA ARG A 67 -5.75 -10.26 -2.27
C ARG A 67 -6.04 -10.59 -0.81
N GLU A 68 -6.85 -11.62 -0.58
CA GLU A 68 -7.27 -12.09 0.74
C GLU A 68 -6.06 -12.52 1.57
N ALA A 69 -5.13 -13.26 0.98
CA ALA A 69 -3.92 -13.71 1.67
C ALA A 69 -2.99 -12.54 2.03
N LEU A 70 -2.96 -11.46 1.23
CA LEU A 70 -2.22 -10.25 1.59
C LEU A 70 -2.83 -9.59 2.83
N PHE A 71 -4.15 -9.40 2.85
CA PHE A 71 -4.85 -8.84 4.01
C PHE A 71 -4.73 -9.71 5.26
N GLU A 72 -4.83 -11.02 5.12
CA GLU A 72 -4.74 -11.96 6.24
C GLU A 72 -3.33 -11.99 6.85
N GLN A 73 -2.29 -11.94 6.03
CA GLN A 73 -0.94 -12.35 6.44
C GLN A 73 0.07 -11.20 6.50
N CYS A 74 -0.21 -10.04 5.89
CA CYS A 74 0.68 -8.89 5.91
C CYS A 74 0.35 -7.91 7.04
N ASP A 75 1.36 -7.25 7.58
CA ASP A 75 1.22 -6.22 8.63
C ASP A 75 0.80 -4.87 8.05
N ILE A 76 1.30 -4.55 6.86
CA ILE A 76 1.02 -3.33 6.12
C ILE A 76 0.30 -3.69 4.83
N ILE A 77 -0.78 -2.99 4.52
CA ILE A 77 -1.46 -3.04 3.23
C ILE A 77 -1.23 -1.73 2.52
N LEU A 78 -0.45 -1.81 1.43
CA LEU A 78 -0.21 -0.73 0.50
C LEU A 78 -1.28 -0.76 -0.60
N LEU A 79 -2.28 0.11 -0.43
CA LEU A 79 -3.48 0.19 -1.26
C LEU A 79 -3.80 1.66 -1.55
N PRO A 80 -3.55 2.16 -2.78
CA PRO A 80 -3.69 3.58 -3.10
C PRO A 80 -5.06 4.19 -2.81
N LYS A 81 -6.16 3.53 -3.20
CA LYS A 81 -7.51 4.06 -3.06
C LYS A 81 -8.42 3.00 -2.43
N PRO A 82 -8.36 2.79 -1.10
CA PRO A 82 -9.23 1.83 -0.44
C PRO A 82 -10.70 2.20 -0.64
N THR A 83 -11.53 1.18 -0.87
CA THR A 83 -12.98 1.29 -1.08
C THR A 83 -13.75 0.48 -0.04
N PRO A 84 -15.07 0.67 0.11
CA PRO A 84 -15.87 -0.13 1.04
C PRO A 84 -15.77 -1.65 0.84
N GLU A 85 -15.49 -2.10 -0.39
CA GLU A 85 -15.30 -3.52 -0.71
C GLU A 85 -14.01 -4.10 -0.13
N ASP A 86 -13.01 -3.26 0.15
CA ASP A 86 -11.77 -3.68 0.80
C ASP A 86 -11.94 -3.79 2.33
N PHE A 87 -12.92 -3.11 2.92
CA PHE A 87 -13.07 -2.98 4.38
C PHE A 87 -13.20 -4.31 5.13
N PRO A 88 -13.96 -5.30 4.63
CA PRO A 88 -14.10 -6.60 5.30
C PRO A 88 -12.77 -7.37 5.47
N TYR A 89 -11.78 -7.09 4.63
CA TYR A 89 -10.50 -7.79 4.68
C TYR A 89 -9.55 -7.24 5.76
N PHE A 90 -9.75 -6.00 6.23
CA PHE A 90 -8.87 -5.43 7.25
C PHE A 90 -9.03 -6.12 8.61
N ARG A 91 -7.87 -6.46 9.19
CA ARG A 91 -7.76 -7.02 10.54
C ARG A 91 -7.45 -5.94 11.58
N GLU A 92 -7.76 -6.22 12.84
CA GLU A 92 -7.45 -5.30 13.94
C GLU A 92 -5.94 -5.04 14.02
N GLY A 93 -5.56 -3.78 14.21
CA GLY A 93 -4.17 -3.34 14.38
C GLY A 93 -3.34 -3.29 13.09
N GLN A 94 -3.93 -3.55 11.92
CA GLN A 94 -3.20 -3.51 10.65
C GLN A 94 -2.84 -2.07 10.23
N ILE A 95 -1.81 -1.93 9.40
CA ILE A 95 -1.41 -0.64 8.84
C ILE A 95 -1.97 -0.48 7.43
N LEU A 96 -2.66 0.63 7.16
CA LEU A 96 -3.06 1.04 5.81
C LEU A 96 -2.13 2.14 5.32
N TRP A 97 -1.54 1.95 4.14
CA TRP A 97 -0.69 2.94 3.48
C TRP A 97 -1.25 3.27 2.09
N GLY A 98 -1.66 4.52 1.89
CA GLY A 98 -2.35 4.94 0.66
C GLY A 98 -3.08 6.27 0.85
N TRP A 99 -4.09 6.55 0.02
CA TRP A 99 -4.97 7.72 0.17
C TRP A 99 -6.32 7.36 0.81
N PRO A 100 -6.43 7.25 2.15
CA PRO A 100 -7.69 6.91 2.80
C PRO A 100 -8.74 8.03 2.72
N HIS A 101 -8.36 9.30 2.58
CA HIS A 101 -9.26 10.45 2.57
C HIS A 101 -10.19 10.50 3.79
N CYS A 102 -9.65 10.29 4.99
CA CYS A 102 -10.43 10.19 6.23
C CYS A 102 -11.31 11.44 6.49
N VAL A 103 -10.83 12.63 6.12
CA VAL A 103 -11.60 13.88 6.29
C VAL A 103 -12.93 13.85 5.53
N GLN A 104 -12.96 13.28 4.31
CA GLN A 104 -14.17 13.15 3.51
C GLN A 104 -14.86 11.79 3.68
N GLY A 105 -14.16 10.77 4.18
CA GLY A 105 -14.61 9.39 4.24
C GLY A 105 -15.03 8.96 5.65
N LYS A 106 -16.30 9.14 6.01
CA LYS A 106 -16.82 8.68 7.31
C LYS A 106 -16.62 7.17 7.52
N ALA A 107 -16.90 6.35 6.49
CA ALA A 107 -16.87 4.90 6.62
C ALA A 107 -15.45 4.35 6.84
N ILE A 108 -14.46 4.84 6.08
CA ILE A 108 -13.05 4.45 6.28
C ILE A 108 -12.48 5.00 7.59
N THR A 109 -12.91 6.19 8.02
CA THR A 109 -12.55 6.73 9.34
C THR A 109 -13.08 5.83 10.44
N GLN A 110 -14.34 5.41 10.34
CA GLN A 110 -14.95 4.50 11.32
C GLN A 110 -14.26 3.13 11.32
N LEU A 111 -13.93 2.58 10.14
CA LEU A 111 -13.11 1.36 10.04
C LEU A 111 -11.77 1.52 10.77
N GLY A 112 -11.09 2.65 10.58
CA GLY A 112 -9.83 2.96 11.25
C GLY A 112 -9.94 2.95 12.76
N ILE A 113 -11.03 3.50 13.30
CA ILE A 113 -11.32 3.50 14.74
C ILE A 113 -11.63 2.08 15.23
N ASP A 114 -12.60 1.42 14.60
CA ASP A 114 -13.13 0.13 15.04
C ASP A 114 -12.08 -0.98 15.00
N LYS A 115 -11.24 -0.97 13.96
CA LYS A 115 -10.14 -1.93 13.78
C LYS A 115 -8.81 -1.42 14.33
N ARG A 116 -8.78 -0.24 14.96
CA ARG A 116 -7.56 0.36 15.54
C ARG A 116 -6.41 0.38 14.53
N LEU A 117 -6.73 0.74 13.28
CA LEU A 117 -5.75 0.77 12.20
C LEU A 117 -4.75 1.89 12.44
N THR A 118 -3.51 1.64 12.03
CA THR A 118 -2.55 2.72 11.82
C THR A 118 -2.64 3.15 10.36
N MET A 119 -2.85 4.44 10.10
CA MET A 119 -3.00 4.95 8.73
C MET A 119 -1.84 5.87 8.35
N ILE A 120 -1.10 5.49 7.32
CA ILE A 120 -0.09 6.33 6.67
C ILE A 120 -0.76 6.96 5.44
N ALA A 121 -1.31 8.15 5.63
CA ALA A 121 -2.10 8.85 4.62
C ALA A 121 -1.21 9.63 3.65
N TRP A 122 -1.19 9.22 2.38
CA TRP A 122 -0.44 9.87 1.31
C TRP A 122 -0.84 11.34 1.14
N GLU A 123 -2.12 11.68 1.31
CA GLU A 123 -2.63 13.07 1.28
C GLU A 123 -2.06 13.99 2.36
N ALA A 124 -1.44 13.41 3.39
CA ALA A 124 -0.81 14.11 4.51
C ALA A 124 0.73 13.97 4.50
N MET A 125 1.33 13.52 3.38
CA MET A 125 2.78 13.46 3.22
C MET A 125 3.30 14.68 2.45
N TYR A 126 4.34 15.32 2.99
CA TYR A 126 4.94 16.53 2.44
C TYR A 126 6.46 16.45 2.39
N VAL A 127 7.05 17.09 1.39
CA VAL A 127 8.45 17.52 1.43
C VAL A 127 8.49 18.79 2.28
N TRP A 128 9.10 18.72 3.45
CA TRP A 128 9.13 19.82 4.42
C TRP A 128 10.18 20.87 4.06
N ARG A 129 9.82 22.16 4.21
CA ARG A 129 10.78 23.27 4.03
C ARG A 129 11.52 23.60 5.33
N SER A 130 10.87 23.34 6.46
CA SER A 130 11.40 23.44 7.83
C SER A 130 10.58 22.53 8.73
N GLU A 131 10.99 22.33 9.99
CA GLU A 131 10.28 21.47 10.95
C GLU A 131 8.81 21.84 11.17
N GLN A 132 8.43 23.10 10.93
CA GLN A 132 7.09 23.61 11.20
C GLN A 132 6.33 24.04 9.94
N THR A 133 6.96 23.97 8.76
CA THR A 133 6.36 24.45 7.52
C THR A 133 6.28 23.33 6.49
N PRO A 134 5.08 22.76 6.26
CA PRO A 134 4.90 21.79 5.19
C PRO A 134 5.17 22.49 3.86
N GLY A 135 5.94 21.83 3.00
CA GLY A 135 6.19 22.29 1.66
C GLY A 135 5.22 21.65 0.69
N MET A 136 5.77 21.06 -0.38
CA MET A 136 4.97 20.45 -1.43
C MET A 136 4.50 19.07 -1.02
N HIS A 137 3.26 18.74 -1.36
CA HIS A 137 2.71 17.40 -1.20
C HIS A 137 3.57 16.36 -1.96
N THR A 138 3.95 15.26 -1.30
CA THR A 138 4.88 14.27 -1.86
C THR A 138 4.38 13.71 -3.19
N PHE A 139 3.07 13.46 -3.29
CA PHE A 139 2.44 12.88 -4.48
C PHE A 139 1.65 13.92 -5.30
N TYR A 140 2.07 15.19 -5.32
CA TYR A 140 1.33 16.26 -6.00
C TYR A 140 1.01 15.99 -7.48
N LYS A 141 1.80 15.16 -8.18
CA LYS A 141 1.58 14.74 -9.57
C LYS A 141 0.63 13.55 -9.73
N ASN A 142 0.24 12.90 -8.62
CA ASN A 142 -0.52 11.66 -8.60
C ASN A 142 -1.85 11.81 -7.86
N ASN A 143 -2.33 13.04 -7.65
CA ASN A 143 -3.54 13.30 -6.88
C ASN A 143 -4.85 13.11 -7.67
N GLU A 144 -4.79 13.09 -9.01
CA GLU A 144 -5.94 12.93 -9.92
C GLU A 144 -6.44 11.48 -10.00
#